data_AF-A0A8T4D665-F1
#
_entry.id   AF-A0A8T4D665-F1
#
_cell.length_a   1.000
_cell.length_b   1.000
_cell.length_c   1.000
_cell.angle_alpha   90.00
_cell.angle_beta   90.00
_cell.angle_gamma   90.00
#
_symmetry.space_group_name_H-M   'P 1'
#
loop_
_entity.id
_entity.type
_entity.pdbx_description
1 polymer ?
#
loop_
_entity_poly.entity_id
_entity_poly.type
_entity_poly.pdbx_seq_one_letter_code
_entity_poly.pdbx_strand_id
1 'polypeptide(L)'
;MSQIKGLAAGDLVCVEWCDASIGKSLSNGVSGIDVPVKSWGIYVGVLGQKRKHLILAQNCFRYSDGLYDIDYTAVPVPWTTKATAVAKRRVGAEEAKHLLNSFLVNEKMTEGKPGLGRCLRQRRMRNH
;
A
#
# COMPACT_ATOMS: atom_id res chain seq x y z
N MET A 1 -5.62 17.86 -7.21
CA MET A 1 -5.53 16.49 -7.77
C MET A 1 -4.58 16.33 -8.98
N SER A 2 -3.91 17.40 -9.48
CA SER A 2 -2.96 17.30 -10.60
C SER A 2 -1.70 16.46 -10.28
N GLN A 3 -1.32 16.37 -9.01
CA GLN A 3 -0.07 15.70 -8.58
C GLN A 3 -0.09 14.18 -8.78
N ILE A 4 -1.25 13.52 -8.61
CA ILE A 4 -1.38 12.07 -8.81
C ILE A 4 -1.26 11.70 -10.29
N LYS A 5 -1.66 12.60 -11.21
CA LYS A 5 -1.59 12.37 -12.66
C LYS A 5 -0.15 12.22 -13.18
N GLY A 6 0.84 12.70 -12.43
CA GLY A 6 2.26 12.58 -12.78
C GLY A 6 2.94 11.31 -12.26
N LEU A 7 2.23 10.47 -11.49
CA LEU A 7 2.77 9.23 -10.95
C LEU A 7 2.55 8.07 -11.93
N ALA A 8 3.59 7.29 -12.17
CA ALA A 8 3.52 6.05 -12.93
C ALA A 8 3.58 4.83 -12.01
N ALA A 9 2.86 3.77 -12.37
CA ALA A 9 2.96 2.51 -11.66
C ALA A 9 4.43 2.05 -11.64
N GLY A 10 4.92 1.69 -10.46
CA GLY A 10 6.31 1.33 -10.21
C GLY A 10 7.21 2.46 -9.70
N ASP A 11 6.71 3.69 -9.62
CA ASP A 11 7.42 4.79 -8.97
C ASP A 11 7.47 4.57 -7.45
N LEU A 12 8.62 4.83 -6.83
CA LEU A 12 8.71 4.99 -5.38
C LEU A 12 8.19 6.38 -5.03
N VAL A 13 7.16 6.46 -4.19
CA VAL A 13 6.49 7.71 -3.86
C VAL A 13 6.43 7.94 -2.36
N CYS A 14 6.37 9.22 -1.99
CA CYS A 14 5.98 9.69 -0.67
C CYS A 14 4.63 10.37 -0.79
N VAL A 15 3.65 9.90 -0.02
CA VAL A 15 2.30 10.45 0.06
C VAL A 15 2.08 11.01 1.44
N GLU A 16 1.83 12.31 1.50
CA GLU A 16 1.41 13.04 2.69
C GLU A 16 -0.12 13.08 2.70
N TRP A 17 -0.74 12.72 3.81
CA TRP A 17 -2.20 12.66 3.95
C TRP A 17 -2.62 12.84 5.42
N CYS A 18 -3.89 13.16 5.63
CA CYS A 18 -4.47 13.29 6.97
C CYS A 18 -5.27 12.03 7.34
N ASP A 19 -4.87 11.35 8.41
CA ASP A 19 -5.57 10.20 8.94
C ASP A 19 -6.54 10.63 10.07
N ALA A 20 -7.83 10.64 9.73
CA ALA A 20 -8.91 10.94 10.68
C ALA A 20 -9.30 9.74 11.56
N SER A 21 -8.75 8.54 11.32
CA SER A 21 -9.05 7.31 12.05
C SER A 21 -8.16 7.12 13.27
N ILE A 22 -6.86 7.44 13.17
CA ILE A 22 -5.90 7.36 14.29
C ILE A 22 -6.13 8.46 15.32
N GLY A 23 -6.58 9.65 14.89
CA GLY A 23 -6.95 10.75 15.79
C GLY A 23 -7.97 10.32 16.85
N LYS A 24 -8.92 9.44 16.49
CA LYS A 24 -9.94 8.93 17.41
C LYS A 24 -9.37 8.07 18.54
N SER A 25 -8.27 7.35 18.30
CA SER A 25 -7.65 6.48 19.31
C SER A 25 -6.73 7.22 20.28
N LEU A 26 -6.20 8.38 19.91
CA LEU A 26 -5.29 9.19 20.73
C LEU A 26 -5.99 10.31 21.49
N SER A 27 -7.11 10.81 20.96
CA SER A 27 -7.92 11.80 21.66
C SER A 27 -8.83 11.10 22.67
N ASN A 28 -8.67 11.39 23.96
CA ASN A 28 -9.62 11.01 25.02
C ASN A 28 -11.01 11.69 24.82
N GLY A 29 -11.70 11.42 23.72
CA GLY A 29 -12.99 12.01 23.37
C GLY A 29 -12.95 13.35 22.64
N VAL A 30 -11.77 13.91 22.29
CA VAL A 30 -11.70 15.12 21.45
C VAL A 30 -11.84 14.73 19.98
N SER A 31 -13.08 14.63 19.51
CA SER A 31 -13.39 14.31 18.13
C SER A 31 -12.70 15.26 17.14
N GLY A 32 -12.04 14.72 16.12
CA GLY A 32 -11.77 15.45 14.87
C GLY A 32 -10.34 15.95 14.65
N ILE A 33 -9.32 15.36 15.29
CA ILE A 33 -7.94 15.69 14.96
C ILE A 33 -7.50 14.86 13.75
N ASP A 34 -7.37 15.52 12.61
CA ASP A 34 -6.66 15.00 11.44
C ASP A 34 -5.18 14.83 11.79
N VAL A 35 -4.69 13.58 11.78
CA VAL A 35 -3.28 13.30 12.08
C VAL A 35 -2.48 13.33 10.77
N PRO A 36 -1.45 14.19 10.64
CA PRO A 36 -0.62 14.21 9.44
C PRO A 36 0.24 12.94 9.36
N VAL A 37 0.11 12.20 8.27
CA VAL A 37 0.83 10.96 7.98
C VAL A 37 1.67 11.10 6.73
N LYS A 38 2.86 10.50 6.74
CA LYS A 38 3.70 10.29 5.56
C LYS A 38 3.84 8.80 5.29
N SER A 39 3.27 8.34 4.18
CA SER A 39 3.38 6.97 3.73
C SER A 39 4.34 6.89 2.55
N TRP A 40 5.22 5.90 2.58
CA TRP A 40 6.18 5.61 1.51
C TRP A 40 5.88 4.24 0.93
N GLY A 41 6.05 4.10 -0.38
CA GLY A 41 5.89 2.81 -1.05
C GLY A 41 5.94 2.92 -2.56
N ILE A 42 5.91 1.77 -3.22
CA ILE A 42 5.76 1.67 -4.67
C ILE A 42 4.32 1.97 -5.03
N TYR A 43 4.10 3.01 -5.82
CA TYR A 43 2.77 3.31 -6.35
C TYR A 43 2.38 2.23 -7.37
N VAL A 44 1.31 1.48 -7.08
CA VAL A 44 0.82 0.43 -8.00
C VAL A 44 -0.43 0.84 -8.76
N GLY A 45 -1.18 1.83 -8.25
CA GLY A 45 -2.34 2.39 -8.94
C GLY A 45 -3.35 3.07 -8.02
N VAL A 46 -4.48 3.47 -8.60
CA VAL A 46 -5.66 3.99 -7.90
C VAL A 46 -6.82 3.02 -8.05
N LEU A 47 -7.36 2.53 -6.93
CA LEU A 47 -8.45 1.55 -6.91
C LEU A 47 -9.68 2.06 -6.14
N GLY A 48 -10.82 1.37 -6.33
CA GLY A 48 -12.08 1.63 -5.62
C GLY A 48 -13.20 2.18 -6.51
N GLN A 49 -14.44 1.79 -6.22
CA GLN A 49 -15.63 2.23 -6.96
C GLN A 49 -16.26 3.50 -6.34
N LYS A 50 -16.63 3.44 -5.05
CA LYS A 50 -17.28 4.57 -4.33
C LYS A 50 -16.27 5.63 -3.86
N ARG A 51 -15.11 5.19 -3.38
CA ARG A 51 -14.01 6.06 -2.95
C ARG A 51 -12.71 5.55 -3.55
N LYS A 52 -11.96 6.46 -4.18
CA LYS A 52 -10.68 6.17 -4.80
C LYS A 52 -9.58 6.17 -3.75
N HIS A 53 -8.71 5.16 -3.79
CA HIS A 53 -7.56 5.01 -2.91
C HIS A 53 -6.28 4.86 -3.73
N LEU A 54 -5.23 5.58 -3.35
CA LEU A 54 -3.87 5.34 -3.81
C LEU A 54 -3.36 4.08 -3.13
N ILE A 55 -2.90 3.11 -3.90
CA ILE A 55 -2.34 1.87 -3.37
C ILE A 55 -0.81 1.96 -3.44
N LEU A 56 -0.17 1.84 -2.29
CA LEU A 56 1.27 1.85 -2.13
C LEU A 56 1.71 0.48 -1.62
N ALA A 57 2.47 -0.27 -2.40
CA ALA A 57 3.11 -1.50 -1.94
C ALA A 57 4.34 -1.15 -1.10
N GLN A 58 4.41 -1.69 0.11
CA GLN A 58 5.48 -1.42 1.08
C GLN A 58 6.47 -2.59 1.14
N ASN A 59 5.95 -3.80 1.34
CA ASN A 59 6.71 -5.03 1.25
C ASN A 59 6.15 -5.87 0.11
N CYS A 60 7.04 -6.46 -0.69
CA CYS A 60 6.68 -7.33 -1.80
C CYS A 60 7.33 -8.70 -1.55
N PHE A 61 6.52 -9.68 -1.15
CA PHE A 61 6.97 -11.05 -0.93
C PHE A 61 6.77 -11.84 -2.22
N ARG A 62 7.87 -12.15 -2.92
CA ARG A 62 7.83 -12.95 -4.15
C ARG A 62 7.84 -14.43 -3.80
N TYR A 63 6.74 -15.12 -4.06
CA TYR A 63 6.62 -16.58 -3.84
C TYR A 63 7.06 -17.39 -5.06
N SER A 64 6.64 -16.96 -6.26
CA SER A 64 6.95 -17.59 -7.53
C SER A 64 6.82 -16.58 -8.68
N ASP A 65 7.11 -16.98 -9.92
CA ASP A 65 7.08 -16.07 -11.07
C ASP A 65 5.69 -15.47 -11.29
N GLY A 66 5.60 -14.16 -11.06
CA GLY A 66 4.38 -13.37 -11.20
C GLY A 66 3.41 -13.43 -10.02
N LEU A 67 3.72 -14.17 -8.95
CA LEU A 67 2.90 -14.23 -7.73
C LEU A 67 3.62 -13.55 -6.56
N TYR A 68 3.05 -12.42 -6.17
CA TYR A 68 3.44 -11.66 -5.00
C TYR A 68 2.36 -11.70 -3.93
N ASP A 69 2.77 -11.68 -2.67
CA ASP A 69 1.95 -11.12 -1.58
C ASP A 69 2.54 -9.77 -1.19
N ILE A 70 1.67 -8.83 -0.86
CA ILE A 70 2.08 -7.44 -0.65
C ILE A 70 1.49 -6.87 0.63
N ASP A 71 2.36 -6.32 1.47
CA ASP A 71 1.92 -5.35 2.46
C ASP A 71 1.68 -4.03 1.73
N TYR A 72 0.52 -3.43 1.95
CA TYR A 72 0.15 -2.20 1.27
C TYR A 72 -0.45 -1.16 2.21
N THR A 73 -0.32 0.10 1.80
CA THR A 73 -1.11 1.20 2.36
C THR A 73 -2.09 1.69 1.30
N ALA A 74 -3.37 1.73 1.65
CA ALA A 74 -4.42 2.35 0.83
C ALA A 74 -4.76 3.74 1.37
N VAL A 75 -4.32 4.79 0.69
CA VAL A 75 -4.56 6.18 1.09
C VAL A 75 -5.79 6.72 0.36
N PRO A 76 -6.86 7.15 1.05
CA PRO A 76 -7.99 7.79 0.39
C PRO A 76 -7.54 9.05 -0.37
N VAL A 77 -7.85 9.11 -1.66
CA VAL A 77 -7.49 10.25 -2.52
C VAL A 77 -7.97 11.59 -1.95
N PRO A 78 -9.19 11.71 -1.38
CA PRO A 78 -9.65 12.97 -0.79
C PRO A 78 -8.83 13.45 0.41
N TRP A 79 -8.11 12.55 1.09
CA TRP A 79 -7.30 12.87 2.27
C TRP A 79 -5.84 13.12 1.94
N THR A 80 -5.46 12.92 0.68
CA THR A 80 -4.10 13.15 0.21
C THR A 80 -3.84 14.65 0.08
N THR A 81 -2.86 15.15 0.81
CA THR A 81 -2.44 16.55 0.76
C THR A 81 -1.33 16.76 -0.28
N LYS A 82 -0.42 15.79 -0.42
CA LYS A 82 0.67 15.84 -1.40
C LYS A 82 1.13 14.44 -1.79
N ALA A 83 1.45 14.24 -3.07
CA ALA A 83 2.09 13.03 -3.54
C ALA A 83 3.32 13.38 -4.39
N THR A 84 4.47 12.81 -4.03
CA THR A 84 5.77 13.13 -4.66
C THR A 84 6.46 11.84 -5.10
N ALA A 85 6.86 11.77 -6.37
CA ALA A 85 7.75 10.72 -6.85
C ALA A 85 9.16 10.97 -6.34
N VAL A 86 9.68 10.01 -5.56
CA VAL A 86 11.02 10.03 -4.97
C VAL A 86 12.01 9.40 -5.94
N ALA A 87 11.61 8.30 -6.57
CA ALA A 87 12.35 7.67 -7.65
C ALA A 87 11.38 7.13 -8.70
N LYS A 88 11.62 7.47 -9.96
CA LYS A 88 10.78 6.99 -11.07
C LYS A 88 11.17 5.56 -11.44
N ARG A 89 10.19 4.73 -11.77
CA ARG A 89 10.37 3.34 -12.24
C ARG A 89 11.33 2.54 -11.34
N ARG A 90 11.12 2.65 -10.02
CA ARG A 90 11.91 1.90 -9.03
C ARG A 90 11.72 0.39 -9.20
N VAL A 91 10.52 -0.01 -9.61
CA VAL A 91 10.26 -1.33 -10.19
C VAL A 91 9.83 -1.17 -11.65
N GLY A 92 10.08 -2.20 -12.45
CA GLY A 92 9.71 -2.23 -13.86
C GLY A 92 8.19 -2.23 -14.05
N ALA A 93 7.71 -1.82 -15.23
CA ALA A 93 6.28 -1.78 -15.53
C ALA A 93 5.61 -3.17 -15.43
N GLU A 94 6.29 -4.22 -15.88
CA GLU A 94 5.79 -5.60 -15.76
C GLU A 94 5.72 -6.05 -14.29
N GLU A 95 6.73 -5.74 -13.48
CA GLU A 95 6.70 -6.04 -12.06
C GLU A 95 5.60 -5.26 -11.34
N ALA A 96 5.42 -3.97 -11.64
CA ALA A 96 4.33 -3.17 -11.11
C ALA A 96 2.95 -3.76 -11.46
N LYS A 97 2.80 -4.31 -12.68
CA LYS A 97 1.60 -5.01 -13.12
C LYS A 97 1.37 -6.31 -12.35
N HIS A 98 2.43 -7.07 -12.06
CA HIS A 98 2.34 -8.26 -11.20
C HIS A 98 1.90 -7.89 -9.78
N LEU A 99 2.47 -6.83 -9.19
CA LEU A 99 2.06 -6.34 -7.86
C LEU A 99 0.58 -5.94 -7.83
N LEU A 100 0.11 -5.23 -8.85
CA LEU A 100 -1.30 -4.84 -8.97
C LEU A 100 -2.22 -6.06 -9.12
N ASN A 101 -1.86 -7.03 -9.96
CA ASN A 101 -2.67 -8.23 -10.15
C ASN A 101 -2.73 -9.06 -8.86
N SER A 102 -1.61 -9.22 -8.16
CA SER A 102 -1.54 -9.89 -6.86
C SER A 102 -2.44 -9.24 -5.81
N PHE A 103 -2.46 -7.90 -5.75
CA PHE A 103 -3.39 -7.16 -4.89
C PHE A 103 -4.85 -7.53 -5.15
N LEU A 104 -5.26 -7.57 -6.43
CA LEU A 104 -6.64 -7.87 -6.83
C LEU A 104 -7.02 -9.33 -6.59
N VAL A 105 -6.07 -10.27 -6.67
CA VAL A 105 -6.31 -11.69 -6.37
C VAL A 105 -6.53 -11.90 -4.88
N ASN A 106 -5.75 -11.21 -4.03
CA ASN A 106 -5.93 -11.27 -2.57
C ASN A 106 -7.33 -10.80 -2.13
N GLU A 107 -7.93 -9.78 -2.78
CA GLU A 107 -9.32 -9.36 -2.50
C GLU A 107 -10.36 -10.46 -2.78
N LYS A 108 -10.16 -11.26 -3.83
CA LYS A 108 -11.10 -12.36 -4.17
C LYS A 108 -10.99 -13.54 -3.22
N MET A 109 -9.81 -13.80 -2.64
CA MET A 109 -9.63 -14.86 -1.65
C MET A 109 -10.20 -14.50 -0.27
N THR A 110 -10.39 -13.21 0.05
CA THR A 110 -10.99 -12.80 1.33
C THR A 110 -12.48 -13.17 1.50
N GLU A 111 -13.20 -13.51 0.43
CA GLU A 111 -14.61 -13.97 0.51
C GLU A 111 -14.76 -15.50 0.68
N GLY A 112 -13.67 -16.27 0.74
CA GLY A 112 -13.70 -17.72 0.96
C GLY A 112 -12.37 -18.28 1.45
N LYS A 113 -12.21 -18.41 2.77
CA LYS A 113 -11.04 -19.08 3.39
C LYS A 113 -10.95 -20.57 2.98
N PRO A 114 -9.75 -21.17 2.88
CA PRO A 114 -8.69 -21.13 3.89
C PRO A 114 -7.37 -20.50 3.41
N GLY A 115 -6.67 -19.89 4.37
CA GLY A 115 -5.37 -19.27 4.17
C GLY A 115 -4.31 -20.27 3.70
N LEU A 116 -3.45 -19.80 2.80
CA LEU A 116 -2.26 -20.52 2.38
C LEU A 116 -1.37 -20.81 3.58
N GLY A 117 -0.99 -22.08 3.67
CA GLY A 117 -0.47 -22.73 4.86
C GLY A 117 0.86 -22.19 5.35
N ARG A 118 1.11 -22.50 6.63
CA ARG A 118 2.38 -22.37 7.35
C ARG A 118 3.57 -22.68 6.44
N CYS A 119 4.34 -21.66 6.07
CA CYS A 119 5.67 -21.84 5.52
C CYS A 119 6.70 -21.78 6.67
N LEU A 120 7.21 -22.97 7.01
CA LEU A 120 8.51 -23.31 7.61
C LEU A 120 9.06 -22.42 8.74
N ARG A 121 9.22 -23.04 9.93
CA ARG A 121 9.99 -22.54 11.09
C ARG A 121 11.23 -21.77 10.63
N GLN A 122 11.19 -20.44 10.72
CA GLN A 122 12.39 -19.61 10.64
C GLN A 122 13.30 -20.00 11.81
N ARG A 123 14.54 -20.39 11.49
CA ARG A 123 15.58 -20.59 12.50
C ARG A 123 15.90 -19.24 13.13
N ARG A 124 15.82 -19.18 14.46
CA ARG A 124 16.24 -18.03 15.26
C ARG A 124 17.73 -17.77 15.01
N MET A 125 18.07 -16.74 14.25
CA MET A 125 19.44 -16.24 14.14
C MET A 125 19.80 -15.62 15.50
N ARG A 126 20.91 -16.07 16.10
CA ARG A 126 21.51 -15.36 17.24
C ARG A 126 22.20 -14.13 16.67
N ASN A 127 21.85 -12.96 17.19
CA ASN A 127 22.51 -11.70 16.84
C ASN A 127 24.00 -11.79 17.19
N HIS A 128 24.85 -11.28 16.30
CA HIS A 128 26.23 -10.91 16.59
C HIS A 128 26.26 -9.47 17.12
#